data_AF-A0A1Y5HAZ5-F1
#
_entry.id   AF-A0A1Y5HAZ5-F1
#
_cell.length_a   1.000
_cell.length_b   1.000
_cell.length_c   1.000
_cell.angle_alpha   90.00
_cell.angle_beta   90.00
_cell.angle_gamma   90.00
#
_symmetry.space_group_name_H-M   'P 1'
#
loop_
_entity.id
_entity.type
_entity.pdbx_description
1 polymer ?
#
loop_
_entity_poly.entity_id
_entity_poly.type
_entity_poly.pdbx_seq_one_letter_code
_entity_poly.pdbx_strand_id
1 'polypeptide(L)'
;MNKNLKHHIATAVAFAFLVVWYYLLQSFGFFDFTTKLMPETYAGAGLMLGIGLGMTPAFYIWSRFNRWAERKLKIKGIYYEDSYYKSDGEGKGKGKG
;
A
#
# COMPACT_ATOMS: atom_id res chain seq x y z
N MET A 1 12.90 11.16 -16.60
CA MET A 1 11.67 10.44 -16.21
C MET A 1 11.01 11.16 -15.03
N ASN A 2 9.76 11.62 -15.20
CA ASN A 2 9.03 12.45 -14.22
C ASN A 2 8.86 11.71 -12.87
N LYS A 3 8.97 12.43 -11.73
CA LYS A 3 8.85 11.85 -10.38
C LYS A 3 7.49 11.17 -10.17
N ASN A 4 6.43 11.74 -10.74
CA ASN A 4 5.08 11.16 -10.71
C ASN A 4 4.99 9.82 -11.42
N LEU A 5 5.69 9.65 -12.56
CA LEU A 5 5.70 8.40 -13.31
C LEU A 5 6.40 7.27 -12.53
N LYS A 6 7.52 7.58 -11.87
CA LYS A 6 8.24 6.62 -11.02
C LYS A 6 7.36 6.11 -9.87
N HIS A 7 6.55 7.01 -9.29
CA HIS A 7 5.63 6.64 -8.22
C HIS A 7 4.52 5.71 -8.71
N HIS A 8 3.89 6.03 -9.84
CA HIS A 8 2.83 5.19 -10.41
C HIS A 8 3.36 3.81 -10.80
N ILE A 9 4.57 3.71 -11.34
CA ILE A 9 5.20 2.42 -11.67
C ILE A 9 5.47 1.62 -10.37
N ALA A 10 6.01 2.25 -9.33
CA ALA A 10 6.26 1.58 -8.06
C ALA A 10 4.95 1.05 -7.44
N THR A 11 3.89 1.85 -7.43
CA THR A 11 2.57 1.44 -6.95
C THR A 11 1.95 0.36 -7.82
N ALA A 12 2.10 0.43 -9.14
CA ALA A 12 1.59 -0.58 -10.08
C ALA A 12 2.28 -1.94 -9.89
N VAL A 13 3.61 -1.95 -9.68
CA VAL A 13 4.35 -3.18 -9.37
C VAL A 13 3.88 -3.78 -8.04
N ALA A 14 3.68 -2.94 -7.03
CA ALA A 14 3.19 -3.40 -5.74
C ALA A 14 1.76 -3.94 -5.80
N PHE A 15 0.89 -3.32 -6.61
CA PHE A 15 -0.46 -3.81 -6.84
C PHE A 15 -0.46 -5.13 -7.61
N ALA A 16 0.36 -5.27 -8.65
CA ALA A 16 0.52 -6.52 -9.39
C ALA A 16 0.98 -7.66 -8.46
N PHE A 17 1.86 -7.37 -7.49
CA PHE A 17 2.23 -8.33 -6.46
C PHE A 17 1.04 -8.82 -5.64
N LEU A 18 0.11 -7.94 -5.23
CA LEU A 18 -1.10 -8.36 -4.48
C LEU A 18 -1.99 -9.28 -5.31
N VAL A 19 -2.15 -9.01 -6.60
CA VAL A 19 -2.92 -9.87 -7.52
C VAL A 19 -2.27 -11.25 -7.62
N VAL A 20 -0.96 -11.31 -7.85
CA VAL A 20 -0.21 -12.57 -7.90
C VAL A 20 -0.32 -13.33 -6.57
N TRP A 21 -0.20 -12.64 -5.45
CA TRP A 21 -0.34 -13.25 -4.12
C TRP A 21 -1.72 -13.88 -3.92
N TYR A 22 -2.78 -13.15 -4.28
CA TYR A 22 -4.14 -13.68 -4.23
C TYR A 22 -4.28 -14.94 -5.07
N TYR A 23 -3.77 -14.94 -6.31
CA TYR A 23 -3.82 -16.12 -7.17
C TYR A 23 -3.00 -17.29 -6.63
N LEU A 24 -1.88 -17.03 -5.95
CA LEU A 24 -1.12 -18.09 -5.27
C LEU A 24 -1.98 -18.74 -4.17
N LEU A 25 -2.60 -17.95 -3.29
CA LEU A 25 -3.51 -18.47 -2.26
C LEU A 25 -4.68 -19.28 -2.86
N GLN A 26 -5.27 -18.77 -3.94
CA GLN A 26 -6.33 -19.47 -4.66
C GLN A 26 -5.83 -20.80 -5.25
N SER A 27 -4.65 -20.80 -5.88
CA SER A 27 -4.09 -21.99 -6.52
C SER A 27 -3.71 -23.09 -5.52
N PHE A 28 -3.34 -22.72 -4.30
CA PHE A 28 -3.11 -23.66 -3.20
C PHE A 28 -4.40 -24.11 -2.50
N GLY A 29 -5.57 -23.60 -2.92
CA GLY A 29 -6.85 -23.93 -2.30
C GLY A 29 -6.99 -23.38 -0.87
N PHE A 30 -6.26 -22.32 -0.53
CA PHE A 30 -6.24 -21.78 0.84
C PHE A 30 -7.63 -21.33 1.28
N PHE A 31 -8.39 -20.67 0.40
CA PHE A 31 -9.74 -20.20 0.73
C PHE A 31 -10.71 -21.35 0.95
N ASP A 32 -10.66 -22.38 0.10
CA ASP A 32 -11.46 -23.60 0.27
C ASP A 32 -11.11 -24.34 1.56
N PHE A 33 -9.83 -24.35 1.93
CA PHE A 33 -9.40 -24.88 3.21
C PHE A 33 -10.05 -24.10 4.37
N THR A 34 -10.03 -22.77 4.33
CA THR A 34 -10.60 -21.96 5.41
C THR A 34 -12.12 -22.04 5.51
N THR A 35 -12.84 -22.17 4.39
CA THR A 35 -14.30 -22.32 4.42
C THR A 35 -14.73 -23.68 4.98
N LYS A 36 -13.95 -24.74 4.73
CA LYS A 36 -14.20 -26.10 5.28
C LYS A 36 -14.02 -26.20 6.79
N LEU A 37 -13.37 -25.24 7.44
CA LEU A 37 -13.25 -25.20 8.90
C LEU A 37 -14.55 -24.77 9.59
N MET A 38 -15.52 -24.28 8.84
CA MET A 38 -16.79 -23.76 9.36
C MET A 38 -17.98 -24.58 8.86
N PRO A 39 -19.08 -24.66 9.63
CA PRO A 39 -20.35 -25.19 9.13
C PRO A 39 -20.84 -24.39 7.92
N GLU A 40 -21.63 -25.01 7.03
CA GLU A 40 -22.10 -24.39 5.78
C GLU A 40 -22.79 -23.03 6.01
N THR A 41 -23.58 -22.90 7.08
CA THR A 41 -24.25 -21.66 7.48
C THR A 41 -23.27 -20.49 7.69
N TYR A 42 -22.02 -20.78 8.03
CA TYR A 42 -20.98 -19.79 8.34
C TYR A 42 -19.81 -19.80 7.34
N ALA A 43 -19.95 -20.48 6.20
CA ALA A 43 -18.89 -20.58 5.19
C ALA A 43 -18.40 -19.18 4.72
N GLY A 44 -19.31 -18.20 4.60
CA GLY A 44 -18.95 -16.83 4.24
C GLY A 44 -18.07 -16.13 5.29
N ALA A 45 -18.30 -16.38 6.58
CA ALA A 45 -17.45 -15.85 7.65
C ALA A 45 -16.07 -16.53 7.65
N GLY A 46 -16.02 -17.84 7.40
CA GLY A 46 -14.77 -18.58 7.19
C GLY A 46 -13.95 -18.02 6.02
N LEU A 47 -14.61 -17.71 4.90
CA LEU A 47 -13.98 -17.08 3.75
C LEU A 47 -13.38 -15.70 4.09
N MET A 48 -14.14 -14.85 4.81
CA MET A 48 -13.66 -13.52 5.21
C MET A 48 -12.43 -13.60 6.11
N LEU A 49 -12.42 -14.51 7.08
CA LEU A 49 -11.25 -14.77 7.91
C LEU A 49 -10.08 -15.30 7.08
N GLY A 50 -10.34 -16.20 6.13
CA GLY A 50 -9.34 -16.68 5.19
C GLY A 50 -8.72 -15.55 4.36
N ILE A 51 -9.54 -14.66 3.80
CA ILE A 51 -9.04 -13.47 3.07
C ILE A 51 -8.18 -12.61 4.00
N GLY A 52 -8.66 -12.31 5.21
CA GLY A 52 -7.91 -11.53 6.19
C GLY A 52 -6.55 -12.15 6.50
N LEU A 53 -6.52 -13.41 6.94
CA LEU A 53 -5.30 -14.12 7.33
C LEU A 53 -4.35 -14.35 6.14
N GLY A 54 -4.89 -14.71 4.98
CA GLY A 54 -4.10 -14.97 3.77
C GLY A 54 -3.49 -13.71 3.17
N MET A 55 -4.21 -12.58 3.20
CA MET A 55 -3.73 -11.33 2.60
C MET A 55 -2.88 -10.48 3.56
N THR A 56 -3.05 -10.62 4.88
CA THR A 56 -2.24 -9.91 5.89
C THR A 56 -0.72 -9.93 5.61
N PRO A 57 -0.09 -11.09 5.35
CA PRO A 57 1.33 -11.12 5.01
C PRO A 57 1.68 -10.34 3.74
N ALA A 58 0.80 -10.35 2.73
CA ALA A 58 1.01 -9.57 1.51
C ALA A 58 0.97 -8.06 1.79
N PHE A 59 0.02 -7.59 2.59
CA PHE A 59 -0.06 -6.19 3.01
C PHE A 59 1.17 -5.76 3.83
N TYR A 60 1.67 -6.66 4.69
CA TYR A 60 2.90 -6.39 5.44
C TYR A 60 4.12 -6.24 4.53
N ILE A 61 4.30 -7.15 3.56
CA ILE A 61 5.37 -7.05 2.55
C ILE A 61 5.22 -5.78 1.71
N TRP A 62 4.00 -5.47 1.27
CA TRP A 62 3.70 -4.27 0.50
C TRP A 62 4.07 -3.00 1.27
N SER A 63 3.71 -2.90 2.56
CA SER A 63 4.07 -1.76 3.40
C SER A 63 5.58 -1.53 3.46
N ARG A 64 6.36 -2.61 3.61
CA ARG A 64 7.84 -2.54 3.62
C ARG A 64 8.40 -2.14 2.25
N PHE A 65 7.82 -2.67 1.17
CA PHE A 65 8.20 -2.31 -0.19
C PHE A 65 7.93 -0.83 -0.47
N ASN A 66 6.75 -0.31 -0.13
CA ASN A 66 6.42 1.12 -0.30
C ASN A 66 7.44 2.00 0.43
N ARG A 67 7.71 1.70 1.70
CA ARG A 67 8.68 2.47 2.52
C ARG A 67 10.12 2.37 1.99
N TRP A 68 10.48 1.26 1.34
CA TRP A 68 11.76 1.13 0.63
C TRP A 68 11.77 1.95 -0.66
N ALA A 69 10.71 1.88 -1.47
CA ALA A 69 10.57 2.60 -2.72
C ALA A 69 10.60 4.12 -2.51
N GLU A 70 9.88 4.62 -1.49
CA GLU A 70 9.89 6.04 -1.07
C GLU A 70 11.30 6.52 -0.72
N ARG A 71 12.01 5.77 0.14
CA ARG A 71 13.40 6.08 0.53
C ARG A 71 14.34 6.10 -0.67
N LYS A 72 14.22 5.11 -1.56
CA LYS A 72 15.08 4.98 -2.75
C LYS A 72 14.80 6.08 -3.78
N LEU A 73 13.55 6.50 -3.91
CA LEU A 73 13.15 7.57 -4.83
C LEU A 73 13.33 8.98 -4.24
N LYS A 74 13.80 9.11 -2.98
CA LYS A 74 13.91 10.37 -2.22
C LYS A 74 12.61 11.17 -2.24
N ILE A 75 11.48 10.47 -2.26
CA ILE A 75 10.17 11.10 -2.17
C ILE A 75 9.93 11.28 -0.69
N LYS A 76 10.28 12.46 -0.15
CA LYS A 76 9.65 12.91 1.09
C LYS A 76 8.16 12.98 0.73
N GLY A 77 7.35 12.11 1.34
CA GLY A 77 5.91 12.28 1.27
C GLY A 77 5.63 13.74 1.60
N ILE A 78 4.74 14.37 0.84
CA ILE A 78 4.20 15.66 1.27
C ILE A 78 3.46 15.34 2.57
N TYR A 79 4.16 15.48 3.69
CA TYR A 79 3.51 15.52 4.99
C TYR A 79 2.59 16.74 4.91
N TYR A 80 1.34 16.61 5.37
CA TYR A 80 0.39 17.72 5.38
C TYR A 80 0.98 19.01 5.98
N GLU A 81 1.98 18.87 6.84
CA GLU A 81 2.78 19.95 7.44
C GLU A 81 3.71 20.69 6.45
N ASP A 82 4.30 20.02 5.46
CA ASP A 82 5.21 20.65 4.47
C ASP A 82 4.47 21.63 3.54
N SER A 83 3.16 21.43 3.35
CA SER A 83 2.28 22.34 2.62
C SER A 83 1.92 23.57 3.46
N TYR A 84 1.78 23.41 4.78
CA TYR A 84 1.41 24.46 5.72
C TYR A 84 2.58 25.44 5.96
N TYR A 85 3.81 24.94 6.04
CA TYR A 85 4.98 25.82 6.23
C TYR A 85 5.43 26.58 4.98
N LYS A 86 4.91 26.24 3.80
CA LYS A 86 5.22 26.98 2.56
C LYS A 86 4.36 28.23 2.34
N SER A 87 3.21 28.36 3.01
CA SER A 87 2.36 29.55 2.88
C SER A 87 2.81 30.74 3.73
N ASP A 88 3.68 30.51 4.73
CA ASP A 88 3.94 31.53 5.76
C ASP A 88 5.30 32.24 5.58
N GLY A 89 6.09 31.84 4.57
CA GLY A 89 7.46 32.33 4.35
C GLY A 89 7.64 33.34 3.20
N GLU A 90 6.64 33.57 2.35
CA GLU A 90 6.75 34.52 1.24
C GLU A 90 5.94 35.80 1.51
N GLY A 91 6.56 36.73 2.26
CA GLY A 91 6.18 38.14 2.15
C GLY A 91 6.29 38.94 3.44
N LYS A 92 7.50 39.43 3.74
CA LYS A 92 7.80 40.88 3.91
C LYS A 92 9.19 41.05 4.51
N GLY A 93 10.19 41.00 3.63
CA GLY A 93 11.57 41.31 3.95
C GLY A 93 12.29 41.87 2.73
N LYS A 94 11.91 43.07 2.29
CA LYS A 94 12.79 43.92 1.47
C LYS A 94 12.81 45.32 2.07
N GLY A 95 13.82 45.57 2.90
CA GLY A 95 14.34 46.90 3.12
C GLY A 95 15.49 47.18 2.14
N LYS A 96 15.54 48.43 1.66
CA LYS A 96 16.68 49.25 1.19
C LYS A 96 16.36 49.98 -0.12
N GLY A 97 16.53 51.31 -0.08
CA GLY A 97 16.49 52.23 -1.21
C GLY A 97 15.90 53.56 -0.80
#